data_AF-A0A2N8HCB3-F1
#
_entry.id   AF-A0A2N8HCB3-F1
#
_cell.length_a   1.000
_cell.length_b   1.000
_cell.length_c   1.000
_cell.angle_alpha   90.00
_cell.angle_beta   90.00
_cell.angle_gamma   90.00
#
_symmetry.space_group_name_H-M   'P 1'
#
loop_
_entity.id
_entity.type
_entity.pdbx_description
1 polymer ?
#
loop_
_entity_poly.entity_id
_entity_poly.type
_entity_poly.pdbx_seq_one_letter_code
_entity_poly.pdbx_strand_id
1 'polypeptide(L)'
;MATALNEQIKWEMYSANLYLAMSAYLQDAGLTGFAHWMRVQYQEETAHALKFYDFLLARGGQFTMLSIDAPAASWSNILEMFEETLTHEQEVTRRINDLVRLSKEEKDFATDIFLHWFVSEQVEEEETVKDIISKLRMIKGEGQGMLLMDKELGARVFTPPPAN
;
A
#
# COMPACT_ATOMS: atom_id res chain seq x y z
N MET A 1 -7.55 -4.29 -21.17
CA MET A 1 -6.50 -4.46 -20.15
C MET A 1 -5.55 -3.28 -19.96
N ALA A 2 -4.75 -2.86 -20.96
CA ALA A 2 -3.65 -1.89 -20.76
C ALA A 2 -4.04 -0.58 -20.06
N THR A 3 -5.21 -0.01 -20.37
CA THR A 3 -5.71 1.19 -19.69
C THR A 3 -5.94 0.95 -18.19
N ALA A 4 -6.54 -0.19 -17.83
CA ALA A 4 -6.80 -0.54 -16.44
C ALA A 4 -5.50 -0.76 -15.65
N LEU A 5 -4.47 -1.35 -16.28
CA LEU A 5 -3.14 -1.47 -15.67
C LEU A 5 -2.48 -0.11 -15.45
N ASN A 6 -2.60 0.84 -16.39
CA ASN A 6 -2.10 2.21 -16.18
C ASN A 6 -2.81 2.91 -15.02
N GLU A 7 -4.13 2.74 -14.88
CA GLU A 7 -4.88 3.26 -13.73
C GLU A 7 -4.44 2.63 -12.41
N GLN A 8 -4.09 1.34 -12.40
CA GLN A 8 -3.54 0.69 -11.21
C GLN A 8 -2.14 1.20 -10.87
N ILE A 9 -1.25 1.37 -11.86
CA ILE A 9 0.07 1.98 -11.64
C ILE A 9 -0.06 3.37 -11.00
N LYS A 10 -1.01 4.20 -11.49
CA LYS A 10 -1.32 5.49 -10.86
C LYS A 10 -1.76 5.31 -9.41
N TRP A 11 -2.61 4.32 -9.14
CA TRP A 11 -3.14 4.07 -7.80
C TRP A 11 -2.04 3.65 -6.82
N GLU A 12 -1.16 2.73 -7.19
CA GLU A 12 -0.02 2.36 -6.33
C GLU A 12 0.94 3.53 -6.10
N MET A 13 1.17 4.37 -7.11
CA MET A 13 1.96 5.59 -6.94
C MET A 13 1.29 6.61 -6.01
N TYR A 14 -0.05 6.67 -6.01
CA TYR A 14 -0.81 7.46 -5.04
C TYR A 14 -0.69 6.86 -3.63
N SER A 15 -0.84 5.54 -3.47
CA SER A 15 -0.63 4.82 -2.20
C SER A 15 0.77 5.12 -1.63
N ALA A 16 1.81 5.02 -2.46
CA ALA A 16 3.17 5.36 -2.06
C ALA A 16 3.23 6.81 -1.52
N ASN A 17 2.74 7.79 -2.28
CA ASN A 17 2.75 9.20 -1.85
C ASN A 17 1.97 9.43 -0.55
N LEU A 18 0.83 8.76 -0.36
CA LEU A 18 0.05 8.80 0.87
C LEU A 18 0.88 8.30 2.06
N TYR A 19 1.55 7.16 1.93
CA TYR A 19 2.38 6.60 2.99
C TYR A 19 3.63 7.44 3.27
N LEU A 20 4.18 8.10 2.25
CA LEU A 20 5.24 9.08 2.48
C LEU A 20 4.76 10.30 3.29
N ALA A 21 3.55 10.79 3.00
CA ALA A 21 2.95 11.91 3.75
C ALA A 21 2.64 11.51 5.20
N MET A 22 2.09 10.31 5.42
CA MET A 22 1.86 9.76 6.77
C MET A 22 3.17 9.58 7.53
N SER A 23 4.22 9.09 6.87
CA SER A 23 5.56 8.96 7.44
C SER A 23 6.10 10.31 7.94
N ALA A 24 5.99 11.36 7.12
CA ALA A 24 6.42 12.71 7.51
C ALA A 24 5.64 13.24 8.72
N TYR A 25 4.32 13.08 8.73
CA TYR A 25 3.48 13.49 9.86
C TYR A 25 3.85 12.77 11.16
N LEU A 26 4.06 11.46 11.12
CA LEU A 26 4.45 10.66 12.28
C LEU A 26 5.85 11.03 12.78
N GLN A 27 6.76 11.37 11.87
CA GLN A 27 8.10 11.83 12.19
C GLN A 27 8.06 13.15 12.96
N ASP A 28 7.22 14.10 12.55
CA ASP A 28 7.02 15.38 13.24
C ASP A 28 6.36 15.22 14.61
N ALA A 29 5.52 14.19 14.77
CA ALA A 29 4.91 13.81 16.04
C ALA A 29 5.86 13.05 16.99
N GLY A 30 7.10 12.74 16.57
CA GLY A 30 8.08 12.00 17.37
C GLY A 30 7.86 10.48 17.42
N LEU A 31 6.97 9.94 16.59
CA LEU A 31 6.67 8.51 16.48
C LEU A 31 7.53 7.87 15.38
N THR A 32 8.83 7.80 15.66
CA THR A 32 9.86 7.50 14.65
C THR A 32 9.77 6.10 14.04
N GLY A 33 9.32 5.12 14.80
CA GLY A 33 9.17 3.77 14.30
C GLY A 33 7.87 3.55 13.52
N PHE A 34 6.77 4.22 13.91
CA PHE A 34 5.59 4.31 13.05
C PHE A 34 5.91 5.03 11.73
N ALA A 35 6.67 6.13 11.80
CA ALA A 35 7.12 6.85 10.62
C ALA A 35 7.98 5.96 9.70
N HIS A 36 8.88 5.16 10.28
CA HIS A 36 9.68 4.18 9.55
C HIS A 36 8.82 3.11 8.88
N TRP A 37 7.81 2.57 9.57
CA TRP A 37 6.89 1.59 8.99
C TRP A 37 6.18 2.15 7.75
N MET A 38 5.65 3.38 7.83
CA MET A 38 5.05 4.07 6.68
C MET A 38 6.07 4.34 5.57
N ARG A 39 7.33 4.60 5.92
CA ARG A 39 8.41 4.77 4.94
C ARG A 39 8.68 3.47 4.18
N VAL A 40 8.60 2.32 4.86
CA VAL A 40 8.70 1.01 4.23
C VAL A 40 7.49 0.74 3.33
N GLN A 41 6.26 1.04 3.76
CA GLN A 41 5.09 0.94 2.87
C GLN A 41 5.26 1.77 1.59
N TYR A 42 5.80 3.00 1.68
CA TYR A 42 6.12 3.77 0.47
C TYR A 42 7.02 2.99 -0.50
N GLN A 43 8.02 2.26 0.01
CA GLN A 43 8.93 1.48 -0.82
C GLN A 43 8.23 0.28 -1.44
N GLU A 44 7.37 -0.40 -0.68
CA GLU A 44 6.57 -1.54 -1.13
C GLU A 44 5.60 -1.10 -2.23
N GLU A 45 4.82 -0.03 -2.02
CA GLU A 45 3.90 0.50 -3.04
C GLU A 45 4.61 1.01 -4.29
N THR A 46 5.78 1.63 -4.15
CA THR A 46 6.60 2.01 -5.31
C THR A 46 7.03 0.76 -6.08
N ALA A 47 7.40 -0.32 -5.39
CA ALA A 47 7.76 -1.57 -6.03
C ALA A 47 6.55 -2.27 -6.69
N HIS A 48 5.35 -2.18 -6.09
CA HIS A 48 4.09 -2.65 -6.67
C HIS A 48 3.79 -1.94 -7.99
N ALA A 49 3.89 -0.61 -8.00
CA ALA A 49 3.71 0.21 -9.19
C ALA A 49 4.69 -0.17 -10.31
N LEU A 50 5.97 -0.36 -9.96
CA LEU A 50 7.00 -0.76 -10.91
C LEU A 50 6.80 -2.19 -11.44
N LYS A 51 6.31 -3.11 -10.59
CA LYS A 51 5.97 -4.48 -11.01
C LYS A 51 4.86 -4.48 -12.06
N PHE A 52 3.81 -3.67 -11.89
CA PHE A 52 2.78 -3.44 -12.92
C PHE A 52 3.34 -2.80 -14.19
N TYR A 53 4.18 -1.78 -14.05
CA TYR A 53 4.84 -1.10 -15.16
C TYR A 53 5.67 -2.07 -16.02
N ASP A 54 6.53 -2.86 -15.38
CA ASP A 54 7.38 -3.82 -16.07
C ASP A 54 6.56 -4.92 -16.76
N PHE A 55 5.52 -5.42 -16.09
CA PHE A 55 4.60 -6.39 -16.68
C PHE A 55 3.88 -5.83 -17.92
N LEU A 56 3.37 -4.59 -17.84
CA LEU A 56 2.70 -3.92 -18.95
C LEU A 56 3.64 -3.80 -20.17
N LEU A 57 4.88 -3.36 -19.95
CA LEU A 57 5.87 -3.22 -21.02
C LEU A 57 6.31 -4.57 -21.60
N ALA A 58 6.49 -5.60 -20.77
CA ALA A 58 6.84 -6.95 -21.22
C ALA A 58 5.77 -7.56 -22.14
N ARG A 59 4.51 -7.12 -21.99
CA ARG A 59 3.38 -7.51 -22.84
C ARG A 59 3.21 -6.63 -24.08
N GLY A 60 4.12 -5.69 -24.34
CA GLY A 60 4.04 -4.73 -25.45
C GLY A 60 2.99 -3.65 -25.24
N GLY A 61 2.49 -3.46 -24.01
CA GLY A 61 1.59 -2.39 -23.67
C GLY A 61 2.30 -1.03 -23.61
N GLN A 62 1.53 0.05 -23.75
CA GLN A 62 2.05 1.41 -23.65
C GLN A 62 1.78 1.97 -22.26
N PHE A 63 2.83 2.46 -21.61
CA PHE A 63 2.73 3.19 -20.36
C PHE A 63 2.32 4.64 -20.62
N THR A 64 1.38 5.14 -19.83
CA THR A 64 0.98 6.54 -19.77
C THR A 64 1.13 7.02 -18.33
N MET A 65 1.95 8.05 -18.11
CA MET A 65 2.03 8.70 -16.81
C MET A 65 0.76 9.55 -16.60
N LEU A 66 -0.11 9.10 -15.70
CA LEU A 66 -1.34 9.80 -15.34
C LEU A 66 -1.08 10.80 -14.20
N SER A 67 -1.94 11.81 -14.09
CA SER A 67 -1.91 12.76 -12.97
C SER A 67 -2.16 12.06 -11.65
N ILE A 68 -1.29 12.29 -10.66
CA ILE A 68 -1.43 11.78 -9.30
C ILE A 68 -1.85 12.95 -8.40
N ASP A 69 -2.99 12.80 -7.73
CA ASP A 69 -3.50 13.82 -6.83
C ASP A 69 -2.65 13.88 -5.55
N ALA A 70 -2.59 15.05 -4.92
CA ALA A 70 -1.90 15.19 -3.64
C ALA A 70 -2.67 14.42 -2.54
N PRO A 71 -2.01 13.58 -1.73
CA PRO A 71 -2.66 12.90 -0.62
C PRO A 71 -3.01 13.89 0.51
N ALA A 72 -3.79 13.42 1.48
CA ALA A 72 -3.98 14.13 2.73
C ALA A 72 -2.64 14.39 3.44
N ALA A 73 -2.58 15.45 4.25
CA ALA A 73 -1.36 15.90 4.93
C ALA A 73 -1.55 16.12 6.45
N SER A 74 -2.71 15.78 6.99
CA SER A 74 -3.03 15.97 8.40
C SER A 74 -4.04 14.94 8.87
N TRP A 75 -3.85 14.44 10.09
CA TRP A 75 -4.70 13.45 10.74
C TRP A 75 -4.98 13.89 12.18
N SER A 76 -6.15 13.58 12.74
CA SER A 76 -6.44 14.04 14.11
C SER A 76 -5.67 13.24 15.15
N ASN A 77 -5.47 11.94 14.92
CA ASN A 77 -4.70 11.06 15.78
C ASN A 77 -4.20 9.82 15.02
N ILE A 78 -3.30 9.05 15.67
CA ILE A 78 -2.69 7.86 15.06
C ILE A 78 -3.69 6.75 14.76
N LEU A 79 -4.71 6.54 15.60
CA LEU A 79 -5.70 5.48 15.38
C LEU A 79 -6.52 5.78 14.12
N GLU A 80 -6.97 7.02 13.97
CA GLU A 80 -7.69 7.48 12.77
C GLU A 80 -6.82 7.33 11.50
N MET A 81 -5.53 7.68 11.56
CA MET A 81 -4.60 7.48 10.44
C MET A 81 -4.53 6.01 9.99
N PHE A 82 -4.44 5.06 10.93
CA PHE A 82 -4.41 3.64 10.59
C PHE A 82 -5.77 3.10 10.14
N GLU A 83 -6.88 3.63 10.64
CA GLU A 83 -8.22 3.31 10.13
C GLU A 83 -8.43 3.82 8.69
N GLU A 84 -7.92 4.99 8.35
CA GLU A 84 -7.84 5.49 6.97
C GLU A 84 -6.93 4.61 6.11
N THR A 85 -5.76 4.20 6.64
CA THR A 85 -4.85 3.27 5.95
C THR A 85 -5.56 1.97 5.60
N LEU A 86 -6.33 1.39 6.55
CA LEU A 86 -7.10 0.18 6.29
C LEU A 86 -8.17 0.39 5.21
N THR A 87 -8.84 1.53 5.24
CA THR A 87 -9.86 1.87 4.24
C THR A 87 -9.24 2.03 2.85
N HIS A 88 -8.04 2.61 2.79
CA HIS A 88 -7.26 2.74 1.55
C HIS A 88 -6.85 1.37 1.01
N GLU A 89 -6.29 0.50 1.86
CA GLU A 89 -5.91 -0.86 1.46
C GLU A 89 -7.10 -1.69 0.96
N GLN A 90 -8.26 -1.56 1.59
CA GLN A 90 -9.48 -2.22 1.12
C GLN A 90 -9.92 -1.75 -0.28
N GLU A 91 -9.67 -0.48 -0.61
CA GLU A 91 -9.90 0.04 -1.96
C GLU A 91 -8.86 -0.51 -2.94
N VAL A 92 -7.58 -0.61 -2.57
CA VAL A 92 -6.54 -1.27 -3.39
C VAL A 92 -6.96 -2.72 -3.66
N THR A 93 -7.33 -3.49 -2.63
CA THR A 93 -7.86 -4.86 -2.73
C THR A 93 -9.04 -4.95 -3.70
N ARG A 94 -9.99 -4.02 -3.61
CA ARG A 94 -11.16 -3.97 -4.51
C ARG A 94 -10.72 -3.77 -5.97
N ARG A 95 -9.75 -2.89 -6.22
CA ARG A 95 -9.23 -2.61 -7.57
C ARG A 95 -8.47 -3.80 -8.14
N ILE A 96 -7.66 -4.50 -7.34
CA ILE A 96 -7.00 -5.74 -7.75
C ILE A 96 -8.04 -6.80 -8.14
N ASN A 97 -9.10 -6.98 -7.35
CA ASN A 97 -10.18 -7.91 -7.67
C ASN A 97 -10.93 -7.53 -8.96
N ASP A 98 -11.11 -6.24 -9.22
CA ASP A 98 -11.68 -5.75 -10.47
C ASP A 98 -10.79 -6.05 -11.67
N LEU A 99 -9.46 -5.92 -11.55
CA LEU A 99 -8.52 -6.30 -12.59
C LEU A 99 -8.54 -7.81 -12.86
N VAL A 100 -8.63 -8.63 -11.81
CA VAL A 100 -8.76 -10.10 -11.96
C VAL A 100 -10.02 -10.43 -12.73
N ARG A 101 -11.16 -9.83 -12.37
CA ARG A 101 -12.43 -10.00 -13.09
C ARG A 101 -12.29 -9.60 -14.56
N LEU A 102 -11.74 -8.41 -14.83
CA LEU A 102 -11.54 -7.92 -16.20
C LEU A 102 -10.62 -8.83 -17.02
N SER A 103 -9.57 -9.38 -16.42
CA SER A 103 -8.65 -10.29 -17.11
C SER A 103 -9.34 -11.57 -17.56
N LYS A 104 -10.26 -12.10 -16.75
CA LYS A 104 -11.07 -13.27 -17.09
C LYS A 104 -12.10 -12.95 -18.17
N GLU A 105 -12.75 -11.79 -18.09
CA GLU A 105 -13.70 -11.32 -19.10
C GLU A 105 -13.04 -11.14 -20.48
N GLU A 106 -11.84 -10.54 -20.52
CA GLU A 106 -11.04 -10.36 -21.73
C GLU A 106 -10.29 -11.63 -22.17
N LYS A 107 -10.33 -12.71 -21.37
CA LYS A 107 -9.53 -13.94 -21.55
C LYS A 107 -8.02 -13.69 -21.62
N ASP A 108 -7.54 -12.67 -20.90
CA ASP A 108 -6.12 -12.36 -20.76
C ASP A 108 -5.51 -13.15 -19.59
N PHE A 109 -5.26 -14.43 -19.85
CA PHE A 109 -4.75 -15.37 -18.83
C PHE A 109 -3.37 -15.01 -18.30
N ALA A 110 -2.55 -14.28 -19.06
CA ALA A 110 -1.25 -13.83 -18.59
C ALA A 110 -1.41 -12.79 -17.48
N THR A 111 -2.34 -11.86 -17.65
CA THR A 111 -2.66 -10.86 -16.63
C THR A 111 -3.35 -11.49 -15.42
N ASP A 112 -4.23 -12.49 -15.62
CA ASP A 112 -4.85 -13.25 -14.52
C ASP A 112 -3.79 -13.90 -13.60
N ILE A 113 -2.83 -14.62 -14.19
CA ILE A 113 -1.74 -15.27 -13.44
C ILE A 113 -0.87 -14.22 -12.73
N PHE A 114 -0.54 -13.12 -13.39
CA PHE A 114 0.26 -12.04 -12.82
C PHE A 114 -0.43 -11.42 -11.58
N LEU A 115 -1.75 -11.22 -11.64
CA LEU A 115 -2.53 -10.63 -10.56
C LEU A 115 -2.67 -11.54 -9.33
N HIS A 116 -2.45 -12.85 -9.44
CA HIS A 116 -2.52 -13.76 -8.30
C HIS A 116 -1.56 -13.37 -7.17
N TRP A 117 -0.37 -12.86 -7.50
CA TRP A 117 0.57 -12.37 -6.49
C TRP A 117 -0.04 -11.20 -5.70
N PHE A 118 -0.61 -10.21 -6.38
CA PHE A 118 -1.26 -9.06 -5.73
C PHE A 118 -2.49 -9.46 -4.92
N VAL A 119 -3.25 -10.48 -5.34
CA VAL A 119 -4.36 -11.00 -4.55
C VAL A 119 -3.88 -11.57 -3.21
N SER A 120 -2.75 -12.27 -3.20
CA SER A 120 -2.15 -12.75 -1.95
C SER A 120 -1.56 -11.61 -1.12
N GLU A 121 -0.85 -10.69 -1.76
CA GLU A 121 -0.23 -9.53 -1.11
C GLU A 121 -1.28 -8.68 -0.35
N GLN A 122 -2.39 -8.35 -1.00
CA GLN A 122 -3.44 -7.54 -0.37
C GLN A 122 -4.10 -8.20 0.86
N VAL A 123 -4.05 -9.54 0.98
CA VAL A 123 -4.50 -10.22 2.20
C VAL A 123 -3.54 -9.94 3.35
N GLU A 124 -2.24 -9.98 3.08
CA GLU A 124 -1.19 -9.69 4.06
C GLU A 124 -1.22 -8.20 4.46
N GLU A 125 -1.34 -7.28 3.49
CA GLU A 125 -1.44 -5.83 3.75
C GLU A 125 -2.59 -5.50 4.70
N GLU A 126 -3.80 -5.97 4.39
CA GLU A 126 -4.96 -5.75 5.25
C GLU A 126 -4.80 -6.39 6.65
N GLU A 127 -4.17 -7.56 6.75
CA GLU A 127 -3.90 -8.22 8.04
C GLU A 127 -2.94 -7.38 8.89
N THR A 128 -1.83 -6.91 8.32
CA THR A 128 -0.84 -6.14 9.07
C THR A 128 -1.42 -4.83 9.61
N VAL A 129 -2.23 -4.13 8.82
CA VAL A 129 -2.88 -2.89 9.25
C VAL A 129 -3.92 -3.17 10.35
N LYS A 130 -4.70 -4.25 10.23
CA LYS A 130 -5.69 -4.66 11.26
C LYS A 130 -5.01 -5.02 12.59
N ASP A 131 -3.85 -5.66 12.56
CA ASP A 131 -3.07 -5.96 13.77
C ASP A 131 -2.62 -4.68 14.48
N ILE A 132 -2.09 -3.70 13.72
CA ILE A 132 -1.68 -2.40 14.28
C ILE A 132 -2.87 -1.68 14.92
N ILE A 133 -4.02 -1.60 14.23
CA ILE A 133 -5.25 -1.00 14.77
C ILE A 133 -5.67 -1.70 16.07
N SER A 134 -5.64 -3.04 16.09
CA SER A 134 -6.03 -3.84 17.24
C SER A 134 -5.13 -3.55 18.45
N LYS A 135 -3.81 -3.46 18.23
CA LYS A 135 -2.84 -3.10 19.27
C LYS A 135 -3.02 -1.67 19.75
N LEU A 136 -3.22 -0.70 18.85
CA LEU A 136 -3.49 0.70 19.20
C LEU A 136 -4.74 0.84 20.09
N ARG A 137 -5.83 0.14 19.74
CA ARG A 137 -7.05 0.09 20.55
C ARG A 137 -6.82 -0.55 21.92
N MET A 138 -6.02 -1.62 21.98
CA MET A 138 -5.69 -2.31 23.23
C MET A 138 -4.94 -1.40 24.21
N ILE A 139 -4.00 -0.58 23.72
CA ILE A 139 -3.21 0.35 24.55
C ILE A 139 -3.87 1.74 24.70
N LYS A 140 -5.05 1.94 24.09
CA LYS A 140 -5.79 3.22 24.05
C LYS A 140 -4.95 4.41 23.53
N GLY A 141 -3.94 4.13 22.71
CA GLY A 141 -3.02 5.16 22.21
C GLY A 141 -2.19 5.87 23.28
N GLU A 142 -2.04 5.31 24.48
CA GLU A 142 -1.41 5.99 25.62
C GLU A 142 -0.34 5.13 26.33
N GLY A 143 0.56 5.82 27.03
CA GLY A 143 1.50 5.19 27.97
C GLY A 143 2.62 4.38 27.32
N GLN A 144 3.21 3.47 28.11
CA GLN A 144 4.40 2.70 27.71
C GLN A 144 4.16 1.77 26.50
N GLY A 145 2.90 1.39 26.25
CA GLY A 145 2.53 0.58 25.08
C GLY A 145 2.86 1.26 23.76
N MET A 146 2.73 2.60 23.68
CA MET A 146 3.08 3.36 22.48
C MET A 146 4.58 3.28 22.17
N LEU A 147 5.43 3.36 23.20
CA LEU A 147 6.89 3.29 23.02
C LEU A 147 7.35 1.90 22.55
N LEU A 148 6.68 0.84 23.05
CA LEU A 148 6.98 -0.53 22.61
C LEU A 148 6.56 -0.74 21.15
N MET A 149 5.35 -0.33 20.79
CA MET A 149 4.88 -0.42 19.41
C MET A 149 5.74 0.39 18.45
N ASP A 150 6.10 1.62 18.81
CA ASP A 150 6.99 2.45 17.99
C ASP A 150 8.31 1.72 17.74
N LYS A 151 8.94 1.18 18.80
CA LYS A 151 10.18 0.40 18.65
C LYS A 151 10.02 -0.83 17.75
N GLU A 152 8.93 -1.58 17.89
CA GLU A 152 8.65 -2.76 17.07
C GLU A 152 8.48 -2.41 15.59
N LEU A 153 7.68 -1.38 15.29
CA LEU A 153 7.42 -0.93 13.92
C LEU A 153 8.68 -0.35 13.26
N GLY A 154 9.56 0.27 14.04
CA GLY A 154 10.88 0.72 13.60
C GLY A 154 11.85 -0.38 13.17
N ALA A 155 11.51 -1.66 13.40
CA ALA A 155 12.31 -2.80 12.97
C ALA A 155 11.86 -3.41 11.62
N ARG A 156 10.77 -2.92 10.99
CA ARG A 156 10.32 -3.42 9.69
C ARG A 156 11.41 -3.22 8.64
N VAL A 157 11.63 -4.22 7.79
CA VAL A 157 12.62 -4.15 6.70
C VAL A 157 11.88 -4.34 5.39
N PHE A 158 12.16 -3.44 4.45
CA PHE A 158 11.66 -3.56 3.09
C PHE A 158 12.14 -4.87 2.46
N THR A 159 11.20 -5.68 1.99
CA THR A 159 11.48 -6.88 1.21
C THR A 159 10.92 -6.67 -0.20
N PRO A 160 11.78 -6.64 -1.24
CA PRO A 160 11.30 -6.40 -2.59
C PRO A 160 10.42 -7.57 -3.08
N PRO A 161 9.37 -7.29 -3.89
CA PRO A 161 8.56 -8.31 -4.51
C PRO A 161 9.41 -9.30 -5.33
N PRO A 162 8.96 -10.56 -5.48
CA PRO A 162 9.65 -11.52 -6.34
C PRO A 162 9.69 -11.01 -7.78
N ALA A 163 10.78 -11.33 -8.48
CA ALA A 163 10.89 -11.11 -9.92
C ALA A 163 9.77 -11.86 -10.66
N ASN A 164 9.31 -11.28 -11.77
CA ASN A 164 8.26 -11.84 -12.63
C ASN A 164 8.66 -13.17 -13.26
#